data_AF-A0A7V9IPL4-F1
#
_entry.id   AF-A0A7V9IPL4-F1
#
_cell.length_a   1.000
_cell.length_b   1.000
_cell.length_c   1.000
_cell.angle_alpha   90.00
_cell.angle_beta   90.00
_cell.angle_gamma   90.00
#
_symmetry.space_group_name_H-M   'P 1'
#
loop_
_entity.id
_entity.type
_entity.pdbx_description
1 polymer ?
#
loop_
_entity_poly.entity_id
_entity_poly.type
_entity_poly.pdbx_seq_one_letter_code
_entity_poly.pdbx_strand_id
1 'polypeptide(L)' 'MPALVGPIDYKQVKQADLCALQTERQDLLPESDDSYWPMLDGVEAYPDMIEPWSRDVARIGFLAKFALLSAKL' A
#
# COMPACT_ATOMS: atom_id res chain seq x y z
N MET A 1 -25.28 -11.32 -16.36
CA MET A 1 -24.10 -11.17 -15.48
C MET A 1 -23.53 -9.79 -15.78
N PRO A 2 -23.75 -8.73 -14.99
CA PRO A 2 -23.12 -7.46 -15.31
C PRO A 2 -21.69 -7.47 -14.74
N ALA A 3 -20.72 -7.27 -15.64
CA ALA A 3 -19.34 -7.06 -15.29
C ALA A 3 -19.20 -5.78 -14.45
N LEU A 4 -18.65 -5.89 -13.24
CA LEU A 4 -18.21 -4.75 -12.44
C LEU A 4 -16.73 -4.45 -12.72
N VAL A 5 -16.36 -4.26 -13.99
CA VAL A 5 -15.10 -3.57 -14.31
C VAL A 5 -15.48 -2.12 -14.61
N GLY A 6 -15.74 -1.36 -13.55
CA GLY A 6 -15.77 0.09 -13.64
C GLY A 6 -14.37 0.61 -13.99
N PRO A 7 -14.24 1.85 -14.49
CA PRO A 7 -12.94 2.45 -14.74
C PRO A 7 -12.11 2.46 -13.45
N ILE A 8 -10.83 2.08 -13.56
CA ILE A 8 -9.87 2.21 -12.45
C ILE A 8 -9.88 3.67 -12.00
N ASP A 9 -10.19 3.91 -10.72
CA ASP A 9 -10.03 5.23 -10.13
C ASP A 9 -8.55 5.42 -9.76
N TYR A 10 -7.79 5.92 -10.73
CA TYR A 10 -6.36 6.19 -10.57
C TYR A 10 -6.06 7.17 -9.44
N LYS A 11 -7.00 8.05 -9.05
CA LYS A 11 -6.80 8.96 -7.92
C LYS A 11 -6.83 8.20 -6.60
N GLN A 12 -7.79 7.29 -6.43
CA GLN A 12 -7.86 6.45 -5.23
C GLN A 12 -6.67 5.50 -5.12
N VAL A 13 -6.24 4.90 -6.25
CA VAL A 13 -5.03 4.07 -6.28
C VAL A 13 -3.81 4.89 -5.87
N LYS A 14 -3.67 6.12 -6.40
CA LYS A 14 -2.54 6.97 -6.05
C LYS A 14 -2.56 7.43 -4.59
N GLN A 15 -3.74 7.71 -4.05
CA GLN A 15 -3.88 8.06 -2.63
C GLN A 15 -3.45 6.89 -1.73
N ALA A 16 -3.88 5.67 -2.03
CA ALA A 16 -3.49 4.48 -1.28
C ALA A 16 -1.97 4.22 -1.33
N ASP A 17 -1.36 4.40 -2.51
CA ASP A 17 0.09 4.32 -2.70
C ASP A 17 0.86 5.34 -1.86
N LEU A 18 0.40 6.59 -1.79
CA LEU A 18 1.03 7.62 -0.95
C LEU A 18 0.89 7.32 0.55
N CYS A 19 -0.28 6.85 1.00
CA CYS A 19 -0.47 6.43 2.40
C CYS A 19 0.45 5.26 2.78
N ALA A 20 0.61 4.27 1.89
CA ALA A 20 1.55 3.17 2.09
C ALA A 20 2.99 3.68 2.18
N LEU A 21 3.40 4.59 1.28
CA LEU A 21 4.74 5.18 1.31
C LEU A 21 5.02 6.00 2.58
N GLN A 22 4.04 6.77 3.06
CA GLN A 22 4.17 7.50 4.32
C GLN A 22 4.31 6.54 5.52
N THR A 23 3.59 5.41 5.50
CA THR A 23 3.69 4.37 6.54
C THR A 23 5.07 3.71 6.52
N GLU A 24 5.57 3.33 5.35
CA GLU A 24 6.92 2.76 5.18
C GLU A 24 8.01 3.73 5.65
N ARG A 25 7.87 5.02 5.34
CA ARG A 25 8.79 6.06 5.80
C ARG A 25 8.82 6.15 7.32
N GLN A 26 7.66 6.12 7.97
CA GLN A 26 7.55 6.27 9.41
C GLN A 26 8.08 5.03 10.16
N ASP A 27 7.74 3.84 9.68
CA ASP A 27 7.96 2.61 10.44
C ASP A 27 9.28 1.91 10.11
N LEU A 28 9.77 2.04 8.87
CA LEU A 28 10.87 1.23 8.35
C LEU A 28 12.13 2.03 8.01
N LEU A 29 12.03 3.34 7.77
CA LEU A 29 13.19 4.15 7.43
C LEU A 29 13.92 4.66 8.69
N PRO A 30 15.27 4.71 8.67
CA PRO A 30 16.03 5.27 9.77
C PRO A 30 15.71 6.76 9.98
N GLU A 31 15.61 7.19 11.25
CA GLU A 31 15.43 8.61 11.61
C GLU A 31 16.54 9.52 11.06
N SER A 32 17.70 8.96 10.68
CA SER A 32 18.79 9.72 10.07
C SER A 32 18.55 10.13 8.61
N ASP A 33 17.51 9.61 7.95
CA ASP A 33 17.10 10.06 6.61
C ASP A 33 16.11 11.24 6.73
N ASP A 34 16.65 12.40 7.09
CA ASP A 34 15.94 13.68 7.24
C ASP A 34 15.52 14.31 5.90
N SER A 35 15.49 13.53 4.83
CA SER A 35 15.12 14.01 3.51
C SER A 35 13.65 14.47 3.50
N TYR A 36 13.39 15.72 3.11
CA TYR A 36 12.03 16.23 2.93
C TYR A 36 11.42 15.73 1.62
N TRP A 37 10.20 15.18 1.69
CA TRP A 37 9.50 14.53 0.57
C TRP A 37 8.17 15.27 0.31
N PRO A 38 8.15 16.29 -0.57
CA PRO A 38 6.97 17.15 -0.77
C PRO A 38 5.69 16.40 -1.18
N MET A 39 5.84 15.24 -1.84
CA MET A 39 4.69 14.43 -2.25
C MET A 39 3.92 13.77 -1.10
N LEU A 40 4.47 13.80 0.12
CA LEU A 40 3.86 13.25 1.33
C LEU A 40 3.23 14.34 2.22
N ASP A 41 3.27 15.61 1.82
CA ASP A 41 2.65 16.69 2.58
C ASP A 41 1.15 16.47 2.76
N GLY A 42 0.72 16.41 4.02
CA GLY A 42 -0.68 16.18 4.38
C GLY A 42 -1.17 14.75 4.12
N VAL A 43 -0.29 13.81 3.77
CA VAL A 43 -0.62 12.39 3.66
C VAL A 43 -0.52 11.74 5.04
N GLU A 44 -1.59 11.08 5.47
CA GLU A 44 -1.60 10.32 6.72
C GLU A 44 -1.14 8.88 6.49
N ALA A 45 -0.29 8.39 7.39
CA ALA A 45 0.07 6.97 7.48
C ALA A 45 -1.13 6.14 7.93
N TYR A 46 -1.06 4.83 7.71
CA TYR A 46 -1.98 3.91 8.36
C TYR A 46 -1.76 3.89 9.89
N PRO A 47 -2.82 3.62 10.67
CA PRO A 47 -2.71 3.62 12.14
C PRO A 47 -1.92 2.44 12.70
N ASP A 48 -1.81 1.35 11.93
CA ASP A 48 -1.11 0.14 12.32
C ASP A 48 0.35 0.19 11.88
N MET A 49 1.26 -0.14 12.79
CA MET A 49 2.69 -0.24 12.49
C MET A 49 2.98 -1.46 11.63
N ILE A 50 3.88 -1.32 10.65
CA ILE A 50 4.29 -2.43 9.78
C ILE A 50 5.68 -2.96 10.13
N GLU A 51 5.92 -4.22 9.78
CA GLU A 51 7.24 -4.84 9.82
C GLU A 51 7.54 -5.51 8.47
N PRO A 52 8.82 -5.57 8.03
CA PRO A 52 9.17 -6.22 6.79
C PRO A 52 8.92 -7.73 6.86
N TRP A 53 8.09 -8.24 5.95
CA TRP A 53 7.95 -9.68 5.79
C TRP A 53 9.17 -10.31 5.12
N SER A 54 9.42 -11.57 5.45
CA SER A 54 10.32 -12.40 4.64
C SER A 54 9.76 -12.56 3.23
N ARG A 55 10.65 -12.85 2.28
CA ARG A 55 10.28 -13.06 0.87
C ARG A 55 9.14 -14.08 0.70
N ASP A 56 9.20 -15.18 1.44
CA ASP A 56 8.22 -16.26 1.32
C ASP A 56 6.85 -15.85 1.86
N VAL A 57 6.82 -15.17 3.01
CA VAL A 57 5.58 -14.65 3.60
C VAL A 57 4.92 -13.64 2.66
N ALA A 58 5.70 -12.70 2.11
CA ALA A 58 5.19 -11.72 1.16
C ALA A 58 4.60 -12.36 -0.11
N ARG A 59 5.31 -13.34 -0.69
CA ARG A 59 4.82 -14.05 -1.87
C ARG A 59 3.50 -14.79 -1.60
N ILE A 60 3.42 -15.51 -0.49
CA ILE A 60 2.23 -16.28 -0.10
C ILE A 60 1.06 -15.33 0.17
N GLY A 61 1.28 -14.28 0.95
CA GLY A 61 0.25 -13.29 1.29
C GLY A 61 -0.32 -12.58 0.06
N PHE A 62 0.55 -12.13 -0.85
CA PHE A 62 0.14 -11.49 -2.09
C PHE A 62 -0.73 -12.42 -2.96
N LEU A 63 -0.25 -13.64 -3.22
CA LEU A 63 -0.97 -14.60 -4.07
C LEU A 63 -2.32 -14.99 -3.47
N ALA A 64 -2.39 -15.19 -2.16
CA ALA A 64 -3.63 -15.50 -1.47
C ALA A 64 -4.64 -14.34 -1.56
N LYS A 65 -4.20 -13.10 -1.33
CA LYS A 65 -5.06 -11.91 -1.42
C LYS A 65 -5.52 -11.66 -2.85
N PHE A 66 -4.63 -11.79 -3.83
CA PHE A 66 -4.95 -11.65 -5.25
C PHE A 66 -6.01 -12.67 -5.67
N ALA A 67 -5.79 -13.96 -5.37
CA ALA A 67 -6.76 -15.01 -5.67
C ALA A 67 -8.14 -14.74 -5.04
N LEU A 68 -8.18 -14.28 -3.78
CA LEU A 68 -9.42 -13.93 -3.09
C LEU A 68 -10.18 -12.77 -3.77
N LEU A 69 -9.46 -11.73 -4.20
CA LEU A 69 -10.07 -10.56 -4.84
C LEU A 69 -10.47 -10.85 -6.29
N SER A 70 -9.71 -11.67 -7.01
CA SER A 70 -10.01 -12.08 -8.39
C SER A 70 -11.12 -13.13 -8.47
N ALA A 71 -11.30 -13.96 -7.46
CA ALA A 71 -12.40 -14.94 -7.39
C ALA A 71 -13.76 -14.31 -6.99
N LYS A 72 -13.74 -13.05 -6.52
CA LYS A 72 -14.94 -12.27 -6.20
C LYS A 72 -15.41 -11.38 -7.36
N LEU A 73 -14.86 -11.59 -8.56
CA LEU A 73 -15.26 -10.94 -9.81
C LEU A 73 -16.10 -11.87 -10.69
#